data_AF-A0A6S7BDI3-F1
#
_entry.id   AF-A0A6S7BDI3-F1
#
_cell.length_a   1.000
_cell.length_b   1.000
_cell.length_c   1.000
_cell.angle_alpha   90.00
_cell.angle_beta   90.00
_cell.angle_gamma   90.00
#
_symmetry.space_group_name_H-M   'P 1'
#
loop_
_entity.id
_entity.type
_entity.pdbx_description
1 polymer ?
#
loop_
_entity_poly.entity_id
_entity_poly.type
_entity_poly.pdbx_seq_one_letter_code
_entity_poly.pdbx_strand_id
1 'polypeptide(L)'
;MKLMALPAFIAGVVVSSVLLKSVEPETHSHAACVLYVVQAVLMLAFCLVGVRVSPAVHADSTPVIICGMIGAAAMGVQNAHGRLVKRSGVPNTVMTGNVTQAVLDTIDILSPKMPFAARAVTRTRLGKMLPTILAFAAGAIFGTLAYQHAGFQALLLPCVALLWPALKARCGQRWSRKFGQPDE
;
A
#
# COMPACT_ATOMS: atom_id res chain seq x y z
N MET A 1 -13.49 20.32 -4.18
CA MET A 1 -12.45 19.34 -3.77
C MET A 1 -12.95 17.99 -3.25
N LYS A 2 -13.68 17.92 -2.11
CA LYS A 2 -13.88 16.67 -1.33
C LYS A 2 -14.53 15.48 -2.05
N LEU A 3 -15.38 15.71 -3.07
CA LEU A 3 -16.13 14.64 -3.74
C LEU A 3 -15.33 13.88 -4.81
N MET A 4 -14.29 14.47 -5.41
CA MET A 4 -13.56 13.86 -6.54
C MET A 4 -12.48 12.85 -6.13
N ALA A 5 -12.07 12.87 -4.85
CA ALA A 5 -11.10 11.90 -4.33
C ALA A 5 -11.65 10.47 -4.36
N LEU A 6 -12.94 10.28 -4.06
CA LEU A 6 -13.56 8.95 -4.05
C LEU A 6 -13.65 8.33 -5.45
N PRO A 7 -14.16 9.02 -6.50
CA PRO A 7 -14.09 8.53 -7.87
C PRO A 7 -12.68 8.19 -8.33
N ALA A 8 -11.68 9.03 -8.02
CA ALA A 8 -10.30 8.76 -8.40
C ALA A 8 -9.73 7.52 -7.68
N PHE A 9 -10.04 7.35 -6.39
CA PHE A 9 -9.71 6.14 -5.65
C PHE A 9 -10.34 4.89 -6.27
N ILE A 10 -11.64 4.94 -6.60
CA ILE A 10 -12.37 3.86 -7.26
C ILE A 10 -11.72 3.54 -8.61
N ALA A 11 -11.36 4.56 -9.41
CA ALA A 11 -10.67 4.38 -10.67
C ALA A 11 -9.34 3.63 -10.49
N GLY A 12 -8.53 3.99 -9.47
CA GLY A 12 -7.31 3.25 -9.14
C GLY A 12 -7.55 1.76 -8.83
N VAL A 13 -8.63 1.45 -8.09
CA VAL A 13 -9.04 0.06 -7.81
C VAL A 13 -9.47 -0.67 -9.09
N VAL A 14 -10.27 -0.03 -9.93
CA VAL A 14 -10.76 -0.59 -11.20
C VAL A 14 -9.60 -0.87 -12.14
N VAL A 15 -8.70 0.09 -12.34
CA VAL A 15 -7.49 -0.08 -13.19
C VAL A 15 -6.65 -1.25 -12.68
N SER A 16 -6.44 -1.34 -11.37
CA SER A 16 -5.71 -2.47 -10.77
C SER A 16 -6.36 -3.81 -11.09
N SER A 17 -7.68 -3.91 -10.94
CA SER A 17 -8.44 -5.14 -11.19
C SER A 17 -8.42 -5.55 -12.67
N VAL A 18 -8.63 -4.59 -13.58
CA VAL A 18 -8.61 -4.84 -15.03
C VAL A 18 -7.22 -5.25 -15.49
N LEU A 19 -6.17 -4.53 -15.08
CA LEU A 19 -4.80 -4.86 -15.45
C LEU A 19 -4.42 -6.28 -15.04
N LEU A 20 -4.82 -6.74 -13.85
CA LEU A 20 -4.50 -8.11 -13.43
C LEU A 20 -5.27 -9.17 -14.21
N LYS A 21 -6.52 -8.89 -14.59
CA LYS A 21 -7.31 -9.79 -15.44
C LYS A 21 -6.74 -9.88 -16.86
N SER A 22 -6.08 -8.83 -17.33
CA SER A 22 -5.41 -8.79 -18.64
C SER A 22 -4.01 -9.42 -18.64
N VAL A 23 -3.42 -9.69 -17.48
CA VAL A 23 -2.12 -10.35 -17.38
C VAL A 23 -2.37 -11.86 -17.26
N GLU A 24 -1.92 -12.62 -18.27
CA GLU A 24 -1.95 -14.09 -18.30
C GLU A 24 -1.53 -14.69 -16.93
N PRO A 25 -2.19 -15.75 -16.42
CA PRO A 25 -2.04 -16.29 -15.06
C PRO A 25 -0.65 -16.84 -14.68
N GLU A 26 0.37 -16.66 -15.51
CA GLU A 26 1.63 -17.38 -15.49
C GLU A 26 2.49 -17.18 -14.22
N THR A 27 2.20 -16.24 -13.30
CA THR A 27 2.71 -16.31 -11.89
C THR A 27 2.24 -15.15 -11.01
N HIS A 28 1.93 -15.44 -9.73
CA HIS A 28 1.57 -14.44 -8.69
C HIS A 28 2.60 -13.31 -8.53
N SER A 29 3.89 -13.58 -8.76
CA SER A 29 4.95 -12.57 -8.70
C SER A 29 4.82 -11.51 -9.80
N HIS A 30 4.28 -11.85 -10.97
CA HIS A 30 4.07 -10.88 -12.05
C HIS A 30 3.02 -9.84 -11.65
N ALA A 31 1.87 -10.32 -11.17
CA ALA A 31 0.75 -9.49 -10.76
C ALA A 31 1.15 -8.49 -9.67
N ALA A 32 1.93 -8.94 -8.68
CA ALA A 32 2.51 -8.08 -7.65
C ALA A 32 3.40 -6.99 -8.26
N CYS A 33 4.29 -7.37 -9.19
CA CYS A 33 5.17 -6.43 -9.87
C CYS A 33 4.39 -5.36 -10.64
N VAL A 34 3.35 -5.76 -11.38
CA VAL A 34 2.52 -4.83 -12.17
C VAL A 34 1.88 -3.79 -11.23
N LEU A 35 1.29 -4.22 -10.11
CA LEU A 35 0.69 -3.30 -9.15
C LEU A 35 1.71 -2.36 -8.49
N TYR A 36 2.90 -2.85 -8.15
CA TYR A 36 3.96 -1.99 -7.62
C TYR A 36 4.40 -0.93 -8.63
N VAL A 37 4.53 -1.29 -9.91
CA VAL A 37 4.89 -0.35 -10.97
C VAL A 37 3.80 0.69 -11.19
N VAL A 38 2.53 0.27 -11.29
CA VAL A 38 1.39 1.17 -11.47
C VAL A 38 1.30 2.16 -10.30
N GLN A 39 1.42 1.66 -9.06
CA GLN A 39 1.42 2.51 -7.88
C GLN A 39 2.61 3.49 -7.88
N ALA A 40 3.81 3.03 -8.25
CA ALA A 40 5.00 3.88 -8.33
C ALA A 40 4.87 4.97 -9.40
N VAL A 41 4.32 4.64 -10.58
CA VAL A 41 4.08 5.61 -11.66
C VAL A 41 3.08 6.69 -11.22
N LEU A 42 1.95 6.29 -10.63
CA LEU A 42 0.97 7.25 -10.12
C LEU A 42 1.55 8.11 -9.00
N MET A 43 2.37 7.54 -8.12
CA MET A 43 3.00 8.29 -7.04
C MET A 43 4.09 9.24 -7.54
N LEU A 44 4.84 8.87 -8.58
CA LEU A 44 5.77 9.77 -9.25
C LEU A 44 5.03 10.90 -9.95
N ALA A 45 3.92 10.61 -10.63
CA ALA A 45 3.06 11.65 -11.22
C ALA A 45 2.52 12.60 -10.13
N PHE A 46 2.08 12.07 -8.99
CA PHE A 46 1.64 12.86 -7.84
C PHE A 46 2.76 13.76 -7.30
N CYS A 47 3.98 13.23 -7.18
CA CYS A 47 5.17 14.00 -6.80
C CYS A 47 5.45 15.14 -7.79
N LEU A 48 5.49 14.86 -9.10
CA LEU A 48 5.83 15.85 -10.13
C LEU A 48 4.78 16.95 -10.24
N VAL A 49 3.49 16.60 -10.22
CA VAL A 49 2.40 17.58 -10.23
C VAL A 49 2.40 18.37 -8.92
N GLY A 50 2.60 17.69 -7.79
CA GLY A 50 2.67 18.31 -6.47
C GLY A 50 3.77 19.36 -6.36
N VAL A 51 5.00 19.07 -6.82
CA VAL A 51 6.09 20.06 -6.83
C VAL A 51 5.74 21.29 -7.68
N ARG A 52 5.08 21.10 -8.83
CA ARG A 52 4.68 22.21 -9.71
C ARG A 52 3.55 23.05 -9.15
N VAL A 53 2.63 22.44 -8.40
CA VAL A 53 1.41 23.07 -7.90
C VAL A 53 1.57 23.56 -6.45
N SER A 54 2.58 23.10 -5.70
CA SER A 54 2.87 23.53 -4.33
C SER A 54 3.02 25.05 -4.14
N PRO A 55 3.47 25.85 -5.12
CA PRO A 55 3.45 27.32 -5.01
C PRO A 55 2.05 27.94 -5.12
N ALA A 56 1.00 27.16 -5.36
CA ALA A 56 -0.34 27.68 -5.61
C ALA A 56 -1.00 28.24 -4.33
N VAL A 57 -1.52 29.45 -4.45
CA VAL A 57 -2.19 30.20 -3.36
C VAL A 57 -3.60 29.67 -3.07
N HIS A 58 -4.23 28.98 -4.04
CA HIS A 58 -5.64 28.57 -3.95
C HIS A 58 -5.81 27.06 -3.99
N ALA A 59 -6.27 26.51 -2.86
CA ALA A 59 -6.54 25.09 -2.69
C ALA A 59 -7.72 24.57 -3.53
N ASP A 60 -8.51 25.40 -4.23
CA ASP A 60 -9.58 24.95 -5.13
C ASP A 60 -9.22 25.06 -6.62
N SER A 61 -7.98 25.41 -6.94
CA SER A 61 -7.55 25.50 -8.34
C SER A 61 -7.53 24.11 -9.01
N THR A 62 -7.95 24.04 -10.27
CA THR A 62 -7.99 22.80 -11.07
C THR A 62 -6.70 21.96 -10.99
N PRO A 63 -5.48 22.54 -11.04
CA PRO A 63 -4.24 21.77 -10.91
C PRO A 63 -4.08 21.09 -9.55
N VAL A 64 -4.52 21.73 -8.45
CA VAL A 64 -4.52 21.11 -7.11
C VAL A 64 -5.50 19.95 -7.08
N ILE A 65 -6.64 20.07 -7.77
CA ILE A 65 -7.69 19.02 -7.76
C ILE A 65 -7.15 17.79 -8.45
N ILE A 66 -6.54 17.98 -9.63
CA ILE A 66 -5.90 16.92 -10.39
C ILE A 66 -4.77 16.28 -9.57
N CYS A 67 -3.94 17.07 -8.89
CA CYS A 67 -2.90 16.57 -8.00
C CYS A 67 -3.48 15.62 -6.93
N GLY A 68 -4.53 16.06 -6.22
CA GLY A 68 -5.21 15.25 -5.22
C GLY A 68 -5.86 13.98 -5.80
N MET A 69 -6.44 14.05 -7.01
CA MET A 69 -7.00 12.89 -7.69
C MET A 69 -5.94 11.85 -8.05
N ILE A 70 -4.76 12.27 -8.52
CA ILE A 70 -3.65 11.34 -8.81
C ILE A 70 -3.20 10.64 -7.51
N GLY A 71 -3.07 11.39 -6.41
CA GLY A 71 -2.75 10.82 -5.09
C GLY A 71 -3.81 9.82 -4.61
N ALA A 72 -5.10 10.16 -4.75
CA ALA A 72 -6.21 9.28 -4.38
C ALA A 72 -6.25 8.00 -5.23
N ALA A 73 -5.98 8.10 -6.55
CA ALA A 73 -5.86 6.94 -7.43
C ALA A 73 -4.69 6.03 -7.02
N ALA A 74 -3.53 6.60 -6.68
CA ALA A 74 -2.38 5.85 -6.17
C ALA A 74 -2.72 5.08 -4.87
N MET A 75 -3.44 5.73 -3.94
CA MET A 75 -3.97 5.06 -2.75
C MET A 75 -4.96 3.94 -3.11
N GLY A 76 -5.83 4.14 -4.11
CA GLY A 76 -6.74 3.11 -4.63
C GLY A 76 -6.00 1.84 -5.05
N VAL A 77 -4.92 1.99 -5.81
CA VAL A 77 -4.04 0.88 -6.22
C VAL A 77 -3.44 0.17 -5.00
N GLN A 78 -2.89 0.94 -4.05
CA GLN A 78 -2.32 0.39 -2.82
C GLN A 78 -3.32 -0.44 -2.02
N ASN A 79 -4.57 0.02 -1.93
CA ASN A 79 -5.66 -0.64 -1.22
C ASN A 79 -6.15 -1.90 -1.96
N ALA A 80 -6.16 -1.87 -3.29
CA ALA A 80 -6.52 -3.04 -4.10
C ALA A 80 -5.46 -4.15 -4.02
N HIS A 81 -4.17 -3.79 -3.88
CA HIS A 81 -3.06 -4.75 -3.94
C HIS A 81 -3.24 -5.95 -3.03
N GLY A 82 -3.50 -5.74 -1.73
CA GLY A 82 -3.65 -6.84 -0.78
C GLY A 82 -4.87 -7.73 -1.01
N ARG A 83 -5.86 -7.28 -1.80
CA ARG A 83 -7.05 -8.06 -2.19
C ARG A 83 -6.85 -8.81 -3.50
N LEU A 84 -6.02 -8.27 -4.38
CA LEU A 84 -5.79 -8.79 -5.72
C LEU A 84 -4.61 -9.78 -5.78
N VAL A 85 -3.63 -9.64 -4.88
CA VAL A 85 -2.47 -10.52 -4.80
C VAL A 85 -2.40 -11.09 -3.39
N LYS A 86 -2.34 -12.43 -3.28
CA LYS A 86 -2.25 -13.14 -2.00
C LYS A 86 -0.99 -12.68 -1.26
N ARG A 87 -1.17 -12.00 -0.13
CA ARG A 87 -0.09 -11.51 0.73
C ARG A 87 -0.18 -12.21 2.07
N SER A 88 0.90 -12.88 2.46
CA SER A 88 1.05 -13.38 3.83
C SER A 88 1.33 -12.20 4.76
N GLY A 89 0.49 -12.00 5.78
CA GLY A 89 0.68 -10.96 6.79
C GLY A 89 -0.60 -10.21 7.14
N VAL A 90 -0.50 -9.34 8.14
CA VAL A 90 -1.61 -8.46 8.53
C VAL A 90 -1.79 -7.38 7.46
N PRO A 91 -3.01 -7.13 6.96
CA PRO A 91 -3.23 -6.11 5.93
C PRO A 91 -2.85 -4.70 6.40
N ASN A 92 -2.06 -3.98 5.61
CA ASN A 92 -1.54 -2.65 6.02
C ASN A 92 -2.48 -1.47 5.73
N THR A 93 -3.61 -1.71 5.08
CA THR A 93 -4.52 -0.66 4.60
C THR A 93 -5.86 -0.61 5.35
N VAL A 94 -6.15 -1.60 6.20
CA VAL A 94 -7.30 -1.62 7.12
C VAL A 94 -6.85 -1.38 8.56
N MET A 95 -5.98 -0.38 8.74
CA MET A 95 -5.33 -0.12 10.02
C MET A 95 -6.29 0.24 11.15
N THR A 96 -7.41 0.92 10.86
CA THR A 96 -8.44 1.18 11.87
C THR A 96 -8.97 -0.13 12.45
N GLY A 97 -9.30 -1.11 11.60
CA GLY A 97 -9.74 -2.44 12.04
C GLY A 97 -8.66 -3.17 12.84
N ASN A 98 -7.41 -3.14 12.36
CA ASN A 98 -6.28 -3.77 13.07
C ASN A 98 -6.04 -3.14 14.46
N VAL A 99 -6.11 -1.81 14.57
CA VAL A 99 -5.94 -1.10 15.84
C VAL A 99 -7.08 -1.40 16.79
N THR A 100 -8.34 -1.35 16.31
CA THR A 100 -9.50 -1.74 17.12
C THR A 100 -9.36 -3.18 17.63
N GLN A 101 -8.98 -4.11 16.75
CA GLN A 101 -8.77 -5.51 17.14
C GLN A 101 -7.62 -5.65 18.14
N ALA A 102 -6.52 -4.93 17.97
CA ALA A 102 -5.39 -4.97 18.92
C ALA A 102 -5.77 -4.45 20.31
N VAL A 103 -6.60 -3.41 20.38
CA VAL A 103 -7.15 -2.89 21.64
C VAL A 103 -8.07 -3.93 22.29
N LEU A 104 -9.00 -4.51 21.54
CA LEU A 104 -9.89 -5.56 22.04
C LEU A 104 -9.11 -6.78 22.55
N ASP A 105 -8.12 -7.25 21.78
CA ASP A 105 -7.24 -8.35 22.15
C ASP A 105 -6.49 -8.06 23.46
N THR A 106 -6.06 -6.82 23.66
CA THR A 106 -5.37 -6.39 24.88
C THR A 106 -6.31 -6.43 26.09
N ILE A 107 -7.52 -5.89 25.95
CA ILE A 107 -8.56 -5.90 27.00
C ILE A 107 -8.90 -7.35 27.37
N ASP A 108 -9.11 -8.20 26.37
CA ASP A 108 -9.41 -9.62 26.51
C ASP A 108 -8.31 -10.39 27.26
N ILE A 109 -7.03 -10.14 26.91
CA ILE A 109 -5.89 -10.76 27.59
C ILE A 109 -5.81 -10.32 29.05
N LEU A 110 -6.22 -9.09 29.38
CA LEU A 110 -6.22 -8.58 30.76
C LEU A 110 -7.43 -9.06 31.57
N SER A 111 -8.47 -9.54 30.91
CA SER A 111 -9.67 -10.06 31.57
C SER A 111 -9.37 -11.37 32.33
N PRO A 112 -9.67 -11.44 33.64
CA PRO A 112 -9.47 -12.67 34.42
C PRO A 112 -10.42 -13.81 34.02
N LYS A 113 -11.43 -13.52 33.20
CA LYS A 113 -12.45 -14.50 32.75
C LYS A 113 -12.02 -15.27 31.49
N MET A 114 -10.90 -14.92 30.85
CA MET A 114 -10.48 -15.54 29.60
C MET A 114 -9.80 -16.91 29.84
N PRO A 115 -10.27 -17.99 29.19
CA PRO A 115 -9.62 -19.30 29.26
C PRO A 115 -8.16 -19.25 28.78
N PHE A 116 -7.27 -20.01 29.42
CA PHE A 116 -5.83 -20.01 29.11
C PHE A 116 -5.51 -20.31 27.63
N ALA A 117 -6.20 -21.29 27.04
CA ALA A 117 -6.05 -21.66 25.63
C ALA A 117 -6.44 -20.52 24.68
N ALA A 118 -7.54 -19.80 24.98
CA ALA A 118 -7.98 -18.64 24.20
C ALA A 118 -6.99 -17.47 24.32
N ARG A 119 -6.41 -17.28 25.52
CA ARG A 119 -5.42 -16.24 25.79
C ARG A 119 -4.14 -16.40 24.96
N ALA A 120 -3.66 -17.63 24.77
CA ALA A 120 -2.48 -17.92 23.95
C ALA A 120 -2.69 -17.57 22.46
N VAL A 121 -3.87 -17.89 21.92
CA VAL A 121 -4.25 -17.56 20.54
C VAL A 121 -4.36 -16.05 20.35
N THR A 122 -5.04 -15.34 21.25
CA THR A 122 -5.18 -13.87 21.22
C THR A 122 -3.83 -13.18 21.35
N ARG A 123 -2.94 -13.63 22.24
CA ARG A 123 -1.56 -13.12 22.35
C ARG A 123 -0.77 -13.29 21.06
N THR A 124 -0.90 -14.45 20.42
CA THR A 124 -0.21 -14.74 19.15
C THR A 124 -0.71 -13.83 18.03
N ARG A 125 -2.03 -13.60 17.96
CA ARG A 125 -2.65 -12.67 17.00
C ARG A 125 -2.18 -11.23 17.24
N LEU A 126 -2.24 -10.75 18.49
CA LEU A 126 -1.78 -9.43 18.89
C LEU A 126 -0.30 -9.22 18.54
N GLY A 127 0.56 -10.21 18.83
CA GLY A 127 1.98 -10.18 18.51
C GLY A 127 2.28 -10.10 17.00
N LYS A 128 1.37 -10.57 16.14
CA LYS A 128 1.48 -10.42 14.67
C LYS A 128 0.98 -9.05 14.18
N MET A 129 -0.02 -8.48 14.84
CA MET A 129 -0.58 -7.16 14.48
C MET A 129 0.28 -6.00 14.96
N LEU A 130 0.86 -6.10 16.15
CA LEU A 130 1.55 -4.98 16.79
C LEU A 130 2.74 -4.45 15.98
N PRO A 131 3.65 -5.28 15.42
CA PRO A 131 4.74 -4.78 14.57
C PRO A 131 4.23 -4.02 13.34
N THR A 132 3.11 -4.47 12.77
CA THR A 132 2.47 -3.86 11.61
C THR A 132 1.89 -2.48 11.95
N ILE A 133 1.21 -2.36 13.10
CA ILE A 133 0.67 -1.09 13.60
C ILE A 133 1.79 -0.10 13.91
N LEU A 134 2.84 -0.54 14.60
CA LEU A 134 3.98 0.29 14.97
C LEU A 134 4.75 0.79 13.74
N ALA A 135 4.99 -0.09 12.76
CA ALA A 135 5.62 0.30 11.50
C ALA A 135 4.79 1.33 10.72
N PHE A 136 3.46 1.19 10.71
CA PHE A 136 2.56 2.17 10.11
C PHE A 136 2.60 3.52 10.82
N ALA A 137 2.53 3.53 12.16
CA ALA A 137 2.60 4.75 12.96
C ALA A 137 3.94 5.47 12.76
N ALA A 138 5.05 4.73 12.80
CA ALA A 138 6.37 5.26 12.51
C ALA A 138 6.43 5.84 11.09
N GLY A 139 5.93 5.10 10.09
CA GLY A 139 5.86 5.58 8.70
C GLY A 139 5.05 6.86 8.54
N ALA A 140 3.94 7.02 9.26
CA ALA A 140 3.13 8.23 9.23
C ALA A 140 3.87 9.44 9.85
N ILE A 141 4.58 9.22 10.97
CA ILE A 141 5.40 10.25 11.63
C ILE A 141 6.55 10.67 10.70
N PHE A 142 7.33 9.69 10.22
CA PHE A 142 8.44 9.97 9.31
C PHE A 142 7.97 10.59 7.99
N GLY A 143 6.83 10.17 7.45
CA GLY A 143 6.25 10.75 6.24
C GLY A 143 5.85 12.21 6.44
N THR A 144 5.26 12.54 7.60
CA THR A 144 4.92 13.92 7.96
C THR A 144 6.18 14.78 8.08
N LEU A 145 7.19 14.31 8.81
CA LEU A 145 8.47 15.01 8.96
C LEU A 145 9.19 15.19 7.62
N ALA A 146 9.21 14.16 6.77
CA ALA A 146 9.82 14.24 5.45
C ALA A 146 9.09 15.26 4.56
N TYR A 147 7.75 15.30 4.59
CA TYR A 147 6.97 16.29 3.87
C TYR A 147 7.22 17.71 4.37
N GLN A 148 7.40 17.93 5.67
CA GLN A 148 7.74 19.26 6.20
C GLN A 148 9.08 19.79 5.67
N HIS A 149 10.08 18.92 5.48
CA HIS A 149 11.43 19.32 5.06
C HIS A 149 11.61 19.32 3.53
N ALA A 150 10.97 18.39 2.81
CA ALA A 150 11.19 18.17 1.37
C ALA A 150 9.90 18.32 0.53
N GLY A 151 8.77 18.66 1.14
CA GLY A 151 7.48 18.78 0.46
C GLY A 151 7.12 17.53 -0.33
N PHE A 152 6.61 17.71 -1.54
CA PHE A 152 6.27 16.59 -2.44
C PHE A 152 7.47 15.74 -2.86
N GLN A 153 8.72 16.25 -2.80
CA GLN A 153 9.90 15.46 -3.13
C GLN A 153 10.11 14.29 -2.15
N ALA A 154 9.55 14.38 -0.93
CA ALA A 154 9.53 13.27 0.03
C ALA A 154 8.89 11.99 -0.54
N LEU A 155 8.01 12.11 -1.54
CA LEU A 155 7.36 10.98 -2.21
C LEU A 155 8.33 10.15 -3.09
N LEU A 156 9.51 10.68 -3.43
CA LEU A 156 10.53 9.91 -4.14
C LEU A 156 11.02 8.71 -3.30
N LEU A 157 11.12 8.88 -1.98
CA LEU A 157 11.52 7.81 -1.06
C LEU A 157 10.59 6.58 -1.15
N PRO A 158 9.26 6.70 -0.92
CA PRO A 158 8.37 5.57 -1.09
C PRO A 158 8.29 5.10 -2.55
N CYS A 159 8.55 5.95 -3.56
CA CYS A 159 8.56 5.52 -4.97
C CYS A 159 9.66 4.49 -5.20
N VAL A 160 10.89 4.81 -4.74
CA VAL A 160 12.03 3.90 -4.82
C VAL A 160 11.78 2.64 -3.99
N ALA A 161 11.17 2.77 -2.81
CA ALA A 161 10.82 1.62 -1.97
C ALA A 161 9.84 0.65 -2.64
N LEU A 162 8.92 1.13 -3.48
CA LEU A 162 8.00 0.28 -4.28
C LEU A 162 8.70 -0.41 -5.46
N LEU A 163 9.74 0.20 -6.03
CA LEU A 163 10.48 -0.38 -7.15
C LEU A 163 11.36 -1.55 -6.71
N TRP A 164 11.89 -1.55 -5.49
CA TRP A 164 12.69 -2.66 -4.96
C TRP A 164 12.00 -4.04 -5.03
N PRO A 165 10.77 -4.24 -4.49
CA PRO A 165 10.06 -5.51 -4.61
C PRO A 165 9.63 -5.80 -6.06
N ALA A 166 9.33 -4.78 -6.87
CA ALA A 166 9.03 -4.97 -8.29
C ALA A 166 10.24 -5.56 -9.05
N LEU A 167 11.45 -5.05 -8.79
CA LEU A 167 12.69 -5.55 -9.37
C LEU A 167 12.99 -6.99 -8.92
N LYS A 168 12.79 -7.31 -7.63
CA LYS A 168 12.94 -8.69 -7.12
C LYS A 168 11.95 -9.66 -7.78
N ALA A 169 10.70 -9.27 -7.93
CA ALA A 169 9.68 -10.08 -8.58
C ALA A 169 10.02 -10.36 -10.06
N ARG A 170 10.51 -9.35 -10.81
CA ARG A 170 11.00 -9.54 -12.19
C ARG A 170 12.24 -10.39 -12.28
N CYS A 171 13.19 -10.23 -11.37
CA CYS A 171 14.45 -10.99 -11.36
C CYS A 171 14.20 -12.48 -11.09
N GLY A 172 13.32 -12.80 -10.12
CA GLY A 172 12.91 -14.18 -9.84
C GLY A 172 12.22 -14.85 -11.04
N GLN A 173 11.36 -14.12 -11.75
CA GLN A 173 10.73 -14.63 -12.98
C GLN A 173 11.72 -14.83 -14.12
N ARG A 174 12.63 -13.86 -14.35
CA ARG A 174 13.65 -13.95 -15.42
C ARG A 174 14.61 -15.12 -15.17
N TRP A 175 14.95 -15.39 -13.92
CA TRP A 175 15.74 -16.56 -13.53
C TRP A 175 14.99 -17.87 -13.77
N SER A 176 13.72 -17.97 -13.32
CA SER A 176 12.90 -19.17 -13.53
C SER A 176 12.67 -19.47 -15.02
N ARG A 177 12.40 -18.45 -15.85
CA ARG A 177 12.25 -18.63 -17.30
C ARG A 177 13.54 -19.02 -18.01
N LYS A 178 14.71 -18.66 -17.47
CA LYS A 178 16.01 -18.95 -18.08
C LYS A 178 16.56 -20.32 -17.66
N PHE A 179 16.16 -20.85 -16.51
CA PHE A 179 16.72 -22.06 -15.91
C PHE A 179 15.68 -23.13 -15.55
N GLY A 180 14.39 -22.87 -15.73
CA GLY A 180 13.30 -23.82 -15.48
C GLY A 180 12.53 -24.10 -16.75
N GLN A 181 13.06 -25.03 -17.56
CA GLN A 181 12.38 -26.22 -18.12
C GLN A 181 13.33 -26.94 -19.10
N PRO A 182 13.98 -28.06 -18.73
CA PRO A 182 14.26 -29.14 -19.65
C PRO A 182 12.98 -29.97 -19.80
N ASP A 183 12.44 -30.10 -21.01
CA ASP A 183 11.30 -30.96 -21.28
C ASP A 183 11.70 -32.43 -21.11
N GLU A 184 10.95 -33.14 -20.25
CA GLU A 184 10.73 -34.58 -20.29
C GLU A 184 9.71 -34.93 -21.38
#